data_AF-A0A9X0CF16-F1
#
_entry.id   AF-A0A9X0CF16-F1
#
_cell.length_a   1.000
_cell.length_b   1.000
_cell.length_c   1.000
_cell.angle_alpha   90.00
_cell.angle_beta   90.00
_cell.angle_gamma   90.00
#
_symmetry.space_group_name_H-M   'P 1'
#
loop_
_entity.id
_entity.type
_entity.pdbx_description
1 polymer ?
#
loop_
_entity_poly.entity_id
_entity_poly.type
_entity_poly.pdbx_seq_one_letter_code
_entity_poly.pdbx_strand_id
1 'polypeptide(L)'
;MLILRIATEVDWDTEEGCFRTFAQECSRFYASKPDPFQNDDNSSKDDTETNDSNSAKSSPSTRSWQWTVEHVLFPAFRTGLVPPGRFSEDGTLLQIANLPDLYKVFERC
;
A
#
# COMPACT_ATOMS: atom_id res chain seq x y z
N MET A 1 -11.11 11.80 4.35
CA MET A 1 -11.78 11.90 5.66
C MET A 1 -12.96 10.93 5.70
N LEU A 2 -12.83 9.82 6.42
CA LEU A 2 -13.83 8.74 6.44
C LEU A 2 -15.20 9.21 6.96
N ILE A 3 -15.20 9.85 8.15
CA ILE A 3 -16.43 10.22 8.85
C ILE A 3 -17.32 11.15 8.02
N LEU A 4 -16.71 12.15 7.38
CA LEU A 4 -17.45 13.07 6.51
C LEU A 4 -18.12 12.33 5.34
N ARG A 5 -17.40 11.43 4.67
CA ARG A 5 -17.91 10.73 3.48
C ARG A 5 -18.94 9.66 3.82
N ILE A 6 -18.81 9.01 4.97
CA ILE A 6 -19.87 8.11 5.46
C ILE A 6 -21.17 8.90 5.71
N ALA A 7 -21.07 10.12 6.25
CA ALA A 7 -22.25 10.92 6.55
C ALA A 7 -22.92 11.51 5.29
N THR A 8 -22.15 11.84 4.24
CA THR A 8 -22.69 12.57 3.07
C THR A 8 -22.85 11.74 1.81
N GLU A 9 -22.04 10.69 1.61
CA GLU A 9 -21.98 9.93 0.34
C GLU A 9 -22.65 8.55 0.42
N VAL A 10 -22.98 8.08 1.63
CA VAL A 10 -23.64 6.78 1.82
C VAL A 10 -25.15 6.95 1.66
N ASP A 11 -25.73 6.11 0.81
CA ASP A 11 -27.18 5.99 0.66
C ASP A 11 -27.75 5.19 1.83
N TRP A 12 -28.45 5.85 2.76
CA TRP A 12 -29.04 5.21 3.93
C TRP A 12 -30.49 4.74 3.71
N ASP A 13 -31.07 5.04 2.54
CA ASP A 13 -32.48 4.77 2.25
C ASP A 13 -32.69 3.36 1.68
N THR A 14 -31.71 2.82 0.95
CA THR A 14 -31.78 1.48 0.35
C THR A 14 -30.75 0.52 0.94
N GLU A 15 -31.16 -0.73 1.24
CA GLU A 15 -30.26 -1.73 1.86
C GLU A 15 -29.03 -2.04 0.97
N GLU A 16 -29.27 -2.34 -0.30
CA GLU A 16 -28.20 -2.64 -1.25
C GLU A 16 -27.29 -1.43 -1.51
N GLY A 17 -27.89 -0.24 -1.67
CA GLY A 17 -27.16 1.01 -1.85
C GLY A 17 -26.29 1.35 -0.65
N CYS A 18 -26.82 1.18 0.56
CA CYS A 18 -26.12 1.37 1.82
C CYS A 18 -24.87 0.50 1.91
N PHE A 19 -25.01 -0.83 1.80
CA PHE A 19 -23.86 -1.73 1.91
C PHE A 19 -22.81 -1.48 0.84
N ARG A 20 -23.24 -1.24 -0.41
CA ARG A 20 -22.35 -0.98 -1.53
C ARG A 20 -21.55 0.31 -1.35
N THR A 21 -22.22 1.41 -1.03
CA THR A 21 -21.57 2.72 -0.87
C THR A 21 -20.72 2.77 0.39
N PHE A 22 -21.18 2.21 1.49
CA PHE A 22 -20.42 2.08 2.73
C PHE A 22 -19.12 1.27 2.53
N ALA A 23 -19.21 0.08 1.92
CA ALA A 23 -18.03 -0.75 1.64
C ALA A 23 -17.03 -0.03 0.74
N GLN A 24 -17.52 0.74 -0.24
CA GLN A 24 -16.67 1.56 -1.09
C GLN A 24 -15.94 2.65 -0.29
N GLU A 25 -16.63 3.36 0.61
CA GLU A 25 -16.00 4.38 1.45
C GLU A 25 -15.00 3.81 2.46
N CYS A 26 -15.31 2.65 3.05
CA CYS A 26 -14.36 1.90 3.85
C CYS A 26 -13.11 1.50 3.04
N SER A 27 -13.29 0.94 1.84
CA SER A 27 -12.15 0.54 1.00
C SER A 27 -11.25 1.72 0.64
N ARG A 28 -11.83 2.90 0.37
CA ARG A 28 -11.08 4.13 0.08
C ARG A 28 -10.28 4.65 1.27
N PHE A 29 -10.74 4.40 2.49
CA PHE A 29 -10.01 4.76 3.70
C PHE A 29 -8.87 3.79 4.01
N TYR A 30 -9.09 2.48 3.82
CA TYR A 30 -8.04 1.47 4.01
C TYR A 30 -7.05 1.37 2.85
N ALA A 31 -7.34 1.99 1.70
CA ALA A 31 -6.41 2.05 0.58
C ALA A 31 -5.09 2.70 1.01
N SER A 32 -4.00 1.93 0.98
CA SER A 32 -2.67 2.42 1.30
C SER A 32 -2.24 3.44 0.26
N LYS A 33 -1.91 4.65 0.71
CA LYS A 33 -1.33 5.71 -0.11
C LYS A 33 0.05 6.02 0.44
N PRO A 34 1.09 5.24 0.07
CA PRO A 34 2.44 5.61 0.44
C PRO A 34 2.77 6.95 -0.21
N ASP A 35 3.35 7.87 0.56
CA ASP A 35 3.90 9.10 -0.01
C ASP A 35 5.19 8.71 -0.76
N PRO A 36 5.24 8.87 -2.10
CA PRO A 36 6.40 8.47 -2.90
C PRO A 36 7.66 9.29 -2.58
N PHE A 37 7.57 10.37 -1.79
CA PHE A 37 8.69 11.22 -1.39
C PHE A 37 9.14 11.01 0.06
N GLN A 38 8.52 10.08 0.79
CA GLN A 38 8.97 9.73 2.13
C GLN A 38 10.19 8.80 2.01
N ASN A 39 11.35 9.40 1.75
CA ASN A 39 12.63 8.71 1.75
C ASN A 39 12.86 8.11 3.15
N ASP A 40 13.08 6.80 3.19
CA ASP A 40 13.68 6.13 4.33
C ASP A 40 15.15 6.59 4.45
N ASP A 41 15.40 7.78 5.00
CA ASP A 41 16.72 8.21 5.50
C ASP A 41 17.07 7.41 6.77
N ASN A 42 17.14 6.09 6.62
CA ASN A 42 17.71 5.16 7.59
C ASN A 42 18.85 4.37 6.95
N SER A 43 19.65 5.02 6.10
CA SER A 43 21.01 4.57 5.83
C SER A 43 21.95 5.15 6.88
N SER A 44 22.51 4.26 7.71
CA SER A 44 23.73 4.40 8.54
C SER A 44 23.70 5.33 9.77
N LYS A 45 23.43 4.77 10.95
CA LYS A 45 24.17 5.04 12.20
C LYS A 45 24.28 3.78 13.07
N ASP A 46 25.13 2.87 12.62
CA ASP A 46 25.91 1.91 13.41
C ASP A 46 27.33 2.21 12.86
N ASP A 47 28.30 2.82 13.53
CA ASP A 47 28.72 2.78 14.93
C ASP A 47 29.10 4.19 15.42
N THR A 48 28.77 4.54 16.67
CA THR A 48 29.66 5.24 17.62
C THR A 48 28.91 5.36 18.95
N GLU A 49 29.42 4.66 19.97
CA GLU A 49 29.02 4.78 21.36
C GLU A 49 29.20 6.23 21.86
N THR A 50 28.15 6.87 22.36
CA THR A 50 28.27 7.77 23.52
C THR A 50 26.92 8.02 24.19
N ASN A 51 26.88 7.73 25.48
CA ASN A 51 25.77 7.93 26.41
C ASN A 51 25.23 9.36 26.41
N ASP A 52 23.91 9.56 26.29
CA ASP A 52 23.15 10.23 27.35
C ASP A 52 21.63 10.04 27.25
N SER A 53 21.10 9.32 28.24
CA SER A 53 19.84 9.48 28.97
C SER A 53 18.71 10.37 28.38
N ASN A 54 17.55 9.75 28.09
CA ASN A 54 16.20 10.33 27.91
C ASN A 54 15.62 10.49 26.48
N SER A 55 15.67 9.44 25.65
CA SER A 55 14.65 9.23 24.61
C SER A 55 13.96 7.88 24.80
N ALA A 56 12.86 7.93 25.56
CA ALA A 56 12.00 6.79 25.78
C ALA A 56 11.48 6.24 24.43
N LYS A 57 11.75 4.94 24.22
CA LYS A 57 11.08 4.02 23.30
C LYS A 57 11.45 4.22 21.82
N SER A 58 12.44 3.46 21.38
CA SER A 58 12.38 2.75 20.10
C SER A 58 11.07 1.95 20.08
N SER A 59 10.00 2.60 19.63
CA SER A 59 8.71 1.97 19.50
C SER A 59 8.84 0.81 18.52
N PRO A 60 8.29 -0.39 18.81
CA PRO A 60 8.31 -1.53 17.88
C PRO A 60 7.44 -1.29 16.62
N SER A 61 7.05 -0.05 16.34
CA SER A 61 5.74 0.27 15.75
C SER A 61 5.74 1.05 14.45
N THR A 62 6.87 1.20 13.75
CA THR A 62 6.85 1.78 12.41
C THR A 62 7.62 0.88 11.46
N ARG A 63 7.07 -0.30 11.19
CA ARG A 63 7.50 -1.05 10.01
C ARG A 63 7.25 -0.14 8.81
N SER A 64 8.29 0.05 8.01
CA SER A 64 8.28 0.76 6.75
C SER A 64 7.09 0.32 5.88
N TRP A 65 6.44 1.24 5.16
CA TRP A 65 5.21 0.94 4.40
C TRP A 65 5.46 -0.16 3.35
N GLN A 66 6.69 -0.22 2.84
CA GLN A 66 7.19 -1.24 1.92
C GLN A 66 7.04 -2.63 2.52
N TRP A 67 7.41 -2.81 3.79
CA TRP A 67 7.26 -4.08 4.49
C TRP A 67 5.79 -4.51 4.56
N THR A 68 4.90 -3.57 4.86
CA THR A 68 3.45 -3.85 4.94
C THR A 68 2.88 -4.22 3.57
N VAL A 69 3.29 -3.52 2.51
CA VAL A 69 2.90 -3.86 1.14
C VAL A 69 3.35 -5.28 0.79
N GLU A 70 4.64 -5.57 0.96
CA GLU A 70 5.25 -6.85 0.58
C GLU A 70 4.73 -8.04 1.40
N HIS A 71 4.60 -7.89 2.71
CA HIS A 71 4.36 -9.01 3.62
C HIS A 71 2.93 -9.10 4.16
N VAL A 72 2.10 -8.07 3.96
CA VAL A 72 0.70 -8.08 4.40
C VAL A 72 -0.25 -7.98 3.21
N LEU A 73 -0.09 -6.97 2.36
CA LEU A 73 -1.03 -6.72 1.27
C LEU A 73 -0.89 -7.72 0.12
N PHE A 74 0.32 -7.95 -0.41
CA PHE A 74 0.53 -8.88 -1.52
C PHE A 74 0.11 -10.33 -1.20
N PRO A 75 0.42 -10.88 -0.01
CA PRO A 75 -0.07 -12.19 0.39
C PRO A 75 -1.60 -12.25 0.45
N ALA A 76 -2.25 -11.21 0.98
CA ALA A 76 -3.71 -11.13 1.02
C ALA A 76 -4.32 -11.02 -0.38
N PHE A 77 -3.71 -10.28 -1.29
CA PHE A 77 -4.16 -10.17 -2.68
C PHE A 77 -4.06 -11.50 -3.43
N ARG A 78 -3.01 -12.29 -3.17
CA ARG A 78 -2.84 -13.60 -3.81
C ARG A 78 -4.02 -14.55 -3.54
N THR A 79 -4.64 -14.47 -2.37
CA THR A 79 -5.72 -15.38 -1.97
C THR A 79 -7.11 -14.76 -2.03
N GLY A 80 -7.23 -13.44 -1.85
CA GLY A 80 -8.50 -12.76 -1.62
C GLY A 80 -8.93 -11.78 -2.71
N LEU A 81 -8.05 -11.40 -3.64
CA LEU A 81 -8.39 -10.42 -4.68
C LEU A 81 -8.85 -11.13 -5.97
N VAL A 82 -10.06 -10.81 -6.40
CA VAL A 82 -10.55 -11.15 -7.74
C VAL A 82 -10.54 -9.86 -8.59
N PRO A 83 -9.52 -9.65 -9.45
CA PRO A 83 -9.39 -8.41 -10.19
C PRO A 83 -10.51 -8.27 -11.23
N PRO A 84 -11.24 -7.14 -11.25
CA PRO A 84 -12.23 -6.86 -12.28
C PRO A 84 -11.56 -6.63 -13.64
N GLY A 85 -12.24 -6.98 -14.74
CA GLY A 85 -11.70 -6.82 -16.10
C GLY A 85 -11.24 -5.40 -16.45
N ARG A 86 -11.88 -4.36 -15.89
CA ARG A 86 -11.49 -2.96 -16.13
C ARG A 86 -10.04 -2.62 -15.72
N PHE A 87 -9.42 -3.40 -14.83
CA PHE A 87 -8.05 -3.16 -14.36
C PHE A 87 -6.97 -3.26 -15.45
N SER A 88 -7.26 -3.95 -16.56
CA SER A 88 -6.35 -4.01 -17.70
C SER A 88 -6.40 -2.78 -18.60
N GLU A 89 -7.46 -1.97 -18.50
CA GLU A 89 -7.73 -0.83 -19.41
C GLU A 89 -7.50 0.51 -18.71
N ASP A 90 -7.80 0.60 -17.41
CA ASP A 90 -7.75 1.83 -16.63
C ASP A 90 -6.33 2.23 -16.18
N GLY A 91 -5.32 1.43 -16.52
CA GLY A 91 -3.93 1.66 -16.13
C GLY A 91 -3.58 1.19 -14.70
N THR A 92 -4.50 0.51 -14.01
CA THR A 92 -4.21 -0.07 -12.68
C THR A 92 -3.12 -1.15 -12.76
N LEU A 93 -3.12 -1.97 -13.81
CA LEU A 93 -2.10 -2.97 -14.08
C LEU A 93 -1.47 -2.74 -15.45
N LEU A 94 -0.21 -2.30 -15.47
CA LEU A 94 0.55 -2.04 -16.69
C LEU A 94 1.77 -2.96 -16.78
N GLN A 95 1.92 -3.63 -17.92
CA GLN A 95 3.14 -4.37 -18.22
C GLN A 95 4.24 -3.39 -18.63
N ILE A 96 5.22 -3.17 -17.76
CA ILE A 96 6.36 -2.28 -18.01
C ILE A 96 7.52 -2.98 -18.71
N ALA A 97 7.63 -4.30 -18.57
CA ALA A 97 8.73 -5.09 -19.11
C ALA A 97 8.29 -6.55 -19.33
N ASN A 98 9.07 -7.28 -20.11
CA ASN A 98 8.97 -8.72 -20.23
C ASN A 98 10.38 -9.33 -20.13
N LEU A 99 10.50 -10.53 -19.57
CA LEU A 99 11.80 -11.20 -19.44
C LEU A 99 12.40 -11.62 -20.81
N PRO A 100 11.61 -12.11 -21.79
CA PRO A 100 12.18 -12.54 -23.08
C PRO A 100 12.90 -11.43 -23.85
N ASP A 101 12.39 -10.20 -23.86
CA ASP A 101 13.07 -9.08 -24.52
C ASP A 101 14.23 -8.56 -23.70
N LEU A 102 14.15 -8.66 -22.37
CA LEU A 102 15.26 -8.32 -21.48
C LEU A 102 16.46 -9.26 -21.69
N TYR A 103 16.21 -10.57 -21.81
CA TYR A 103 17.27 -11.55 -22.04
C TYR A 103 17.95 -11.46 -23.41
N LYS A 104 17.38 -10.74 -24.38
CA LYS A 104 18.05 -10.46 -25.67
C LYS A 104 19.16 -9.41 -25.54
N VAL A 105 19.08 -8.56 -24.52
CA VAL A 105 20.02 -7.45 -24.31
C VAL A 105 20.98 -7.75 -23.17
N PHE A 106 20.50 -8.41 -22.11
CA PHE A 106 21.28 -8.75 -20.93
C PHE A 106 21.74 -10.21 -20.98
N GLU A 107 22.84 -10.47 -21.70
CA GLU A 107 23.52 -11.76 -21.73
C GLU A 107 24.57 -11.87 -20.61
N ARG A 108 24.91 -13.11 -20.22
CA ARG A 108 26.03 -13.36 -19.30
C ARG A 108 27.35 -13.14 -20.04
N CYS A 109 28.34 -12.56 -19.35
CA CYS A 109 29.71 -12.46 -19.85
C CYS A 109 30.35 -13.83 -20.12
#